data_AF-A0A9W7H1V0-F1
#
_entry.id   AF-A0A9W7H1V0-F1
#
_cell.length_a   1.000
_cell.length_b   1.000
_cell.length_c   1.000
_cell.angle_alpha   90.00
_cell.angle_beta   90.00
_cell.angle_gamma   90.00
#
_symmetry.space_group_name_H-M   'P 1'
#
loop_
_entity.id
_entity.type
_entity.pdbx_description
1 polymer ?
#
loop_
_entity_poly.entity_id
_entity_poly.type
_entity_poly.pdbx_seq_one_letter_code
_entity_poly.pdbx_strand_id
1 'polypeptide(L)'
;MLSWKCLEKHYLLLSESIPLANFVIQLENDFIKSLQAEAIEGGDLEPIIPLAWYPDNLAWQSNFSRMQIRKNQTLERFHEFLKLETEIGNISRHKTVSMVPPLFLDVHPDHFVVDVCAAPGSKTFQLLEIIYHSAKGGSLP
;
A
#
# COMPACT_ATOMS: atom_id res chain seq x y z
N MET A 1 -6.50 -1.46 22.82
CA MET A 1 -7.78 -1.39 22.08
C MET A 1 -7.64 -0.29 21.03
N LEU A 2 -7.01 -0.59 19.89
CA LEU A 2 -6.83 0.39 18.81
C LEU A 2 -8.19 0.62 18.14
N SER A 3 -8.78 1.79 18.41
CA SER A 3 -10.03 2.22 17.82
C SER A 3 -9.81 2.41 16.32
N TRP A 4 -10.33 1.49 15.52
CA TRP A 4 -10.43 1.56 14.07
C TRP A 4 -11.39 2.70 13.67
N LYS A 5 -11.03 3.97 13.88
CA LYS A 5 -11.46 5.11 13.06
C LYS A 5 -10.32 5.25 12.05
N CYS A 6 -10.44 5.03 10.77
CA CYS A 6 -11.36 5.60 9.80
C CYS A 6 -10.97 4.91 8.49
N LEU A 7 -11.93 4.39 7.72
CA LEU A 7 -11.70 4.04 6.32
C LEU A 7 -11.64 5.34 5.51
N GLU A 8 -10.58 6.11 5.71
CA GLU A 8 -10.30 7.32 4.93
C GLU A 8 -9.01 7.07 4.15
N LYS A 9 -9.19 6.63 2.91
CA LYS A 9 -8.19 6.59 1.84
C LYS A 9 -7.00 5.70 2.18
N HIS A 10 -7.19 4.39 2.09
CA HIS A 10 -6.10 3.43 2.24
C HIS A 10 -5.31 3.37 0.94
N TYR A 11 -4.05 3.75 1.03
CA TYR A 11 -3.06 3.53 -0.01
C TYR A 11 -2.21 2.33 0.42
N LEU A 12 -2.11 1.34 -0.46
CA LEU A 12 -1.34 0.12 -0.25
C LEU A 12 0.06 0.40 -0.75
N LEU A 13 1.05 0.52 0.15
CA LEU A 13 2.45 0.44 -0.25
C LEU A 13 2.86 -1.01 -0.20
N LEU A 14 3.43 -1.53 -1.28
CA LEU A 14 4.08 -2.84 -1.25
C LEU A 14 5.43 -2.73 -0.56
N SER A 15 5.63 -3.57 0.45
CA SER A 15 6.93 -3.83 1.06
C SER A 15 7.64 -4.91 0.24
N GLU A 16 8.83 -4.57 -0.26
CA GLU A 16 9.53 -5.40 -1.26
C GLU A 16 10.33 -6.58 -0.69
N SER A 17 9.94 -7.06 0.48
CA SER A 17 10.70 -8.07 1.23
C SER A 17 10.61 -9.50 0.65
N ILE A 18 9.66 -9.79 -0.25
CA ILE A 18 9.29 -11.11 -0.79
C ILE A 18 8.82 -10.90 -2.25
N PRO A 19 8.97 -11.82 -3.23
CA PRO A 19 8.76 -11.52 -4.66
C PRO A 19 7.40 -10.85 -4.92
N LEU A 20 7.47 -9.54 -5.15
CA LEU A 20 6.35 -8.63 -5.39
C LEU A 20 5.39 -9.12 -6.46
N ALA A 21 5.93 -9.88 -7.41
CA ALA A 21 5.20 -10.48 -8.50
C ALA A 21 3.96 -11.24 -7.99
N ASN A 22 4.05 -12.00 -6.89
CA ASN A 22 2.93 -12.83 -6.46
C ASN A 22 1.76 -12.00 -5.92
N PHE A 23 2.02 -10.96 -5.13
CA PHE A 23 0.97 -10.08 -4.63
C PHE A 23 0.29 -9.31 -5.76
N VAL A 24 1.07 -8.67 -6.64
CA VAL A 24 0.52 -7.83 -7.72
C VAL A 24 -0.32 -8.68 -8.66
N ILE A 25 0.18 -9.86 -9.04
CA ILE A 25 -0.55 -10.83 -9.86
C ILE A 25 -1.86 -11.23 -9.18
N GLN A 26 -1.85 -11.50 -7.87
CA GLN A 26 -3.05 -11.89 -7.14
C GLN A 26 -4.05 -10.72 -7.01
N LEU A 27 -3.58 -9.52 -6.69
CA LEU A 27 -4.39 -8.31 -6.61
C LEU A 27 -5.10 -8.04 -7.94
N GLU A 28 -4.34 -8.05 -9.04
CA GLU A 28 -4.86 -7.75 -10.37
C GLU A 28 -5.82 -8.83 -10.87
N ASN A 29 -5.45 -10.10 -10.74
CA ASN A 29 -6.24 -11.19 -11.32
C ASN A 29 -7.48 -11.52 -10.49
N ASP A 30 -7.37 -11.56 -9.17
CA ASP A 30 -8.43 -12.08 -8.31
C ASP A 30 -9.39 -10.98 -7.85
N PHE A 31 -8.89 -9.76 -7.62
CA PHE A 31 -9.68 -8.68 -7.03
C PHE A 31 -9.99 -7.55 -8.01
N ILE A 32 -9.02 -7.03 -8.76
CA ILE A 32 -9.29 -5.90 -9.67
C ILE A 32 -10.28 -6.31 -10.76
N LYS A 33 -10.05 -7.46 -11.43
CA LYS A 33 -10.95 -7.95 -12.49
C LYS A 33 -12.35 -8.28 -11.97
N SER A 34 -12.46 -8.91 -10.80
CA SER A 34 -13.77 -9.28 -10.21
C SER A 34 -14.56 -8.04 -9.79
N LEU A 35 -13.91 -7.08 -9.12
CA LEU A 35 -14.55 -5.83 -8.71
C LEU A 35 -14.92 -4.93 -9.90
N GLN A 36 -14.12 -4.93 -10.97
CA GLN A 36 -14.46 -4.22 -12.21
C GLN A 36 -15.68 -4.83 -12.91
N ALA A 37 -15.79 -6.16 -12.95
CA ALA A 37 -16.97 -6.83 -13.51
C ALA A 37 -18.24 -6.48 -12.72
N GLU A 38 -18.17 -6.49 -11.38
CA GLU A 38 -19.30 -6.12 -10.51
C GLU A 38 -19.69 -4.63 -10.63
N ALA A 39 -18.73 -3.74 -10.89
CA ALA A 39 -19.01 -2.33 -11.13
C ALA A 39 -19.77 -2.11 -12.46
N ILE A 40 -19.44 -2.89 -13.50
CA ILE A 40 -20.09 -2.81 -14.82
C ILE A 40 -21.53 -3.36 -14.77
N GLU A 41 -21.80 -4.37 -13.95
CA GLU A 41 -23.13 -4.99 -13.80
C GLU A 41 -24.14 -4.17 -12.96
N GLY A 42 -23.81 -2.93 -12.61
CA GLY A 42 -24.73 -1.98 -11.97
C GLY A 42 -24.43 -1.70 -10.49
N GLY A 43 -23.23 -2.04 -10.01
CA GLY A 43 -22.77 -1.72 -8.66
C GLY A 43 -22.18 -0.31 -8.54
N ASP A 44 -22.49 0.39 -7.45
CA ASP A 44 -21.85 1.65 -7.03
C ASP A 44 -20.48 1.37 -6.39
N LEU A 45 -19.58 0.73 -7.16
CA LEU A 45 -18.23 0.35 -6.72
C LEU A 45 -17.19 1.15 -7.51
N GLU A 46 -16.37 1.92 -6.79
CA GLU A 46 -15.21 2.57 -7.38
C GLU A 46 -14.08 1.56 -7.65
N PRO A 47 -13.36 1.66 -8.77
CA PRO A 47 -12.24 0.76 -9.06
C PRO A 47 -11.06 1.02 -8.13
N ILE A 48 -10.29 -0.04 -7.88
CA ILE A 48 -8.93 0.07 -7.31
C ILE A 48 -8.03 0.62 -8.41
N ILE A 49 -7.33 1.73 -8.15
CA ILE A 49 -6.47 2.36 -9.16
C ILE A 49 -5.04 2.54 -8.62
N PRO A 50 -4.01 2.34 -9.45
CA PRO A 50 -2.65 2.66 -9.09
C PRO A 50 -2.47 4.18 -8.95
N LEU A 51 -1.56 4.59 -8.07
CA LEU A 51 -1.14 5.98 -7.96
C LEU A 51 -0.10 6.27 -9.04
N ALA A 52 -0.53 6.91 -10.12
CA ALA A 52 0.32 7.16 -11.31
C ALA A 52 1.61 7.96 -11.04
N TRP A 53 1.69 8.69 -9.92
CA TRP A 53 2.87 9.45 -9.53
C TRP A 53 3.82 8.68 -8.61
N TYR A 54 3.40 7.51 -8.09
CA TYR A 54 4.25 6.68 -7.24
C TYR A 54 5.13 5.77 -8.13
N PRO A 55 6.45 5.67 -7.86
CA PRO A 55 7.34 4.85 -8.67
C PRO A 55 6.90 3.38 -8.79
N ASP A 56 7.21 2.78 -9.94
CA ASP A 56 7.09 1.34 -10.20
C ASP A 56 5.68 0.73 -9.98
N ASN A 57 4.64 1.58 -9.95
CA ASN A 57 3.26 1.20 -9.63
C ASN A 57 3.11 0.47 -8.29
N LEU A 58 4.00 0.73 -7.32
CA LEU A 58 4.01 0.05 -6.01
C LEU A 58 2.96 0.56 -5.04
N ALA A 59 2.10 1.48 -5.49
CA ALA A 59 1.08 2.08 -4.66
C ALA A 59 -0.30 2.10 -5.34
N TRP A 60 -1.32 1.59 -4.64
CA TRP A 60 -2.72 1.58 -5.11
C TRP A 60 -3.63 2.27 -4.12
N GLN A 61 -4.73 2.85 -4.62
CA GLN A 61 -5.80 3.41 -3.81
C GLN A 61 -7.12 2.65 -4.00
N SER A 62 -7.89 2.56 -2.93
CA SER A 62 -9.29 2.15 -2.96
C SER A 62 -10.12 3.01 -2.01
N ASN A 63 -11.36 3.31 -2.41
CA ASN A 63 -12.28 4.19 -1.67
C ASN A 63 -13.52 3.47 -1.14
N PHE A 64 -13.42 2.17 -0.88
CA PHE A 64 -14.56 1.40 -0.37
C PHE A 64 -14.94 1.82 1.05
N SER A 65 -16.21 2.15 1.25
CA SER A 65 -16.78 2.43 2.56
C SER A 65 -16.99 1.16 3.39
N ARG A 66 -17.12 1.31 4.72
CA ARG A 66 -17.49 0.21 5.63
C ARG A 66 -18.78 -0.49 5.22
N MET A 67 -19.72 0.27 4.69
CA MET A 67 -21.02 -0.26 4.31
C MET A 67 -20.90 -1.13 3.06
N GLN A 68 -20.11 -0.70 2.06
CA GLN A 68 -19.83 -1.49 0.87
C GLN A 68 -19.12 -2.79 1.22
N ILE A 69 -18.08 -2.74 2.06
CA ILE A 69 -17.32 -3.92 2.49
C ILE A 69 -18.22 -4.97 3.17
N ARG A 70 -19.18 -4.54 4.00
CA ARG A 70 -20.09 -5.44 4.72
C ARG A 70 -21.22 -6.01 3.88
N LYS A 71 -21.58 -5.35 2.76
CA LYS A 71 -22.68 -5.76 1.89
C LYS A 71 -22.23 -6.69 0.76
N ASN A 72 -20.95 -6.64 0.41
CA ASN A 72 -20.41 -7.32 -0.75
C ASN A 72 -19.37 -8.37 -0.31
N GLN A 73 -19.63 -9.63 -0.66
CA GLN A 73 -18.78 -10.75 -0.27
C GLN A 73 -17.38 -10.69 -0.90
N THR A 74 -17.26 -10.16 -2.13
CA THR A 74 -15.99 -9.94 -2.83
C THR A 74 -15.16 -8.89 -2.10
N LEU A 75 -15.78 -7.79 -1.64
CA LEU A 75 -15.11 -6.77 -0.84
C LEU A 75 -14.71 -7.25 0.56
N GLU A 76 -15.50 -8.13 1.17
CA GLU A 76 -15.13 -8.76 2.44
C GLU A 76 -13.90 -9.66 2.29
N ARG A 77 -13.86 -10.50 1.24
CA ARG A 77 -12.68 -11.31 0.89
C ARG A 77 -11.45 -10.45 0.60
N PHE A 78 -11.64 -9.37 -0.15
CA PHE A 78 -10.57 -8.41 -0.42
C PHE A 78 -10.05 -7.76 0.88
N HIS A 79 -10.95 -7.41 1.79
CA HIS A 79 -10.57 -6.83 3.08
C HIS A 79 -9.75 -7.80 3.94
N GLU A 80 -10.12 -9.08 3.99
CA GLU A 80 -9.36 -10.11 4.70
C GLU A 80 -7.99 -10.37 4.06
N PHE A 81 -7.92 -10.42 2.72
CA PHE A 81 -6.65 -10.47 2.00
C PHE A 81 -5.73 -9.31 2.40
N LEU A 82 -6.22 -8.07 2.38
CA LEU A 82 -5.42 -6.92 2.79
C LEU A 82 -4.98 -6.98 4.26
N LYS A 83 -5.75 -7.60 5.16
CA LYS A 83 -5.32 -7.78 6.55
C LYS A 83 -4.15 -8.75 6.63
N LEU A 84 -4.29 -9.91 5.98
CA LEU A 84 -3.26 -10.95 5.96
C LEU A 84 -1.95 -10.42 5.39
N GLU A 85 -2.01 -9.75 4.24
CA GLU A 85 -0.82 -9.18 3.59
C GLU A 85 -0.18 -8.06 4.43
N THR A 86 -0.99 -7.32 5.22
CA THR A 86 -0.44 -6.34 6.18
C THR A 86 0.25 -7.04 7.36
N GLU A 87 -0.31 -8.14 7.86
CA GLU A 87 0.24 -8.89 8.99
C GLU A 87 1.56 -9.61 8.62
N ILE A 88 1.63 -10.15 7.40
CA ILE A 88 2.84 -10.76 6.84
C ILE A 88 3.91 -9.68 6.55
N GLY A 89 3.50 -8.43 6.37
CA GLY A 89 4.39 -7.32 6.05
C GLY A 89 4.66 -7.17 4.56
N ASN A 90 3.81 -7.74 3.70
CA ASN A 90 3.87 -7.53 2.25
C ASN A 90 3.29 -6.18 1.85
N ILE A 91 2.36 -5.64 2.63
CA ILE A 91 1.82 -4.29 2.42
C ILE A 91 1.83 -3.48 3.70
N SER A 92 1.91 -2.16 3.53
CA SER A 92 1.73 -1.18 4.59
C SER A 92 0.70 -0.14 4.17
N ARG A 93 0.01 0.45 5.14
CA ARG A 93 -1.06 1.43 4.91
C ARG A 93 -0.54 2.84 5.18
N HIS A 94 -0.51 3.66 4.13
CA HIS A 94 0.02 5.02 4.21
C HIS A 94 -1.05 6.04 3.80
N LYS A 95 -0.87 7.31 4.19
CA LYS A 95 -1.65 8.44 3.64
C LYS A 95 -0.90 8.96 2.42
N THR A 96 -1.55 9.09 1.27
CA THR A 96 -0.92 9.58 0.03
C THR A 96 -0.08 10.83 0.17
N VAL A 97 -0.64 11.88 0.78
CA VAL A 97 0.09 13.14 0.97
C VAL A 97 1.32 12.98 1.87
N SER A 98 1.35 11.94 2.72
CA SER A 98 2.49 11.61 3.56
C SER A 98 3.54 10.75 2.86
N MET A 99 3.24 10.19 1.68
CA MET A 99 4.19 9.40 0.89
C MET A 99 5.06 10.29 0.00
N VAL A 100 4.62 11.53 -0.24
CA VAL A 100 5.34 12.51 -1.07
C VAL A 100 6.68 12.92 -0.46
N PRO A 101 6.78 13.31 0.84
CA PRO A 101 8.03 13.85 1.36
C PRO A 101 9.22 12.89 1.24
N PRO A 102 9.12 11.59 1.61
CA PRO A 102 10.24 10.66 1.46
C PRO A 102 10.74 10.48 0.03
N LEU A 103 9.84 10.53 -0.97
CA LEU A 103 10.22 10.44 -2.38
C LEU A 103 11.00 11.67 -2.86
N PHE A 104 10.70 12.86 -2.33
CA PHE A 104 11.39 14.10 -2.69
C PHE A 104 12.69 14.33 -1.92
N LEU A 105 12.92 13.60 -0.84
CA LEU A 105 14.17 13.69 -0.07
C LEU A 105 15.36 13.05 -0.80
N ASP A 106 15.11 12.21 -1.82
CA ASP A 106 16.13 11.52 -2.64
C ASP A 106 17.26 10.92 -1.77
N VAL A 107 16.86 10.09 -0.81
CA VAL A 107 17.79 9.50 0.15
C VAL A 107 18.59 8.37 -0.49
N HIS A 108 19.92 8.45 -0.38
CA HIS A 108 20.85 7.42 -0.85
C HIS A 108 21.41 6.62 0.34
N PRO A 109 21.89 5.39 0.13
CA PRO A 109 22.37 4.53 1.22
C PRO A 109 23.53 5.09 2.05
N ASP A 110 24.29 6.03 1.51
CA ASP A 110 25.39 6.72 2.17
C ASP A 110 24.95 7.99 2.95
N HIS A 111 23.67 8.35 2.90
CA HIS A 111 23.13 9.50 3.62
C HIS A 111 22.84 9.19 5.09
N PHE A 112 23.16 10.15 5.97
CA PHE A 112 22.68 10.16 7.34
C PHE A 112 21.34 10.91 7.41
N VAL A 113 20.25 10.17 7.66
CA VAL A 113 18.89 10.71 7.67
C VAL A 113 18.35 10.75 9.10
N VAL A 114 17.79 11.89 9.50
CA VAL A 114 17.17 12.08 10.83
C VAL A 114 15.69 12.41 10.67
N ASP A 115 14.82 11.55 11.19
CA ASP A 115 13.39 11.82 11.32
C ASP A 115 13.10 12.44 12.70
N VAL A 116 13.07 13.77 12.75
CA VAL A 116 12.85 14.56 13.98
C VAL A 116 11.49 14.25 14.63
N CYS A 117 10.51 13.79 13.85
CA CYS A 117 9.16 13.47 14.32
C CYS A 117 8.74 12.07 13.89
N ALA A 118 9.53 11.09 14.31
CA ALA A 118 9.39 9.71 13.87
C ALA A 118 8.04 9.06 14.22
N ALA A 119 7.41 9.35 15.36
CA ALA A 119 6.15 8.71 15.73
C ALA A 119 4.99 9.15 14.79
N PRO A 120 4.17 8.23 14.23
CA PRO A 120 4.07 6.79 14.49
C PRO A 120 4.97 5.87 13.65
N GLY A 121 5.78 6.38 12.73
CA GLY A 121 6.84 5.63 12.04
C GLY A 121 6.69 5.49 10.53
N SER A 122 5.56 5.90 9.94
CA SER A 122 5.28 5.61 8.52
C SER A 122 6.26 6.26 7.53
N LYS A 123 6.80 7.44 7.83
CA LYS A 123 7.80 8.09 6.97
C LYS A 123 9.17 7.45 7.14
N THR A 124 9.54 7.18 8.38
CA THR A 124 10.76 6.44 8.71
C THR A 124 10.78 5.09 8.00
N PHE A 125 9.67 4.36 8.01
CA PHE A 125 9.53 3.09 7.31
C PHE A 125 9.74 3.23 5.80
N GLN A 126 9.07 4.20 5.17
CA GLN A 126 9.23 4.46 3.73
C GLN A 126 10.66 4.86 3.35
N LEU A 127 11.34 5.66 4.20
CA LEU A 127 12.75 6.01 4.00
C LEU A 127 13.66 4.77 4.06
N LEU A 128 13.40 3.86 4.99
CA LEU A 128 14.14 2.60 5.09
C LEU A 128 13.93 1.73 3.84
N GLU A 129 12.70 1.67 3.31
CA GLU A 129 12.42 0.95 2.06
C GLU A 129 13.19 1.55 0.87
N ILE A 130 13.20 2.89 0.72
CA ILE A 130 13.94 3.58 -0.36
C ILE A 130 15.45 3.30 -0.27
N ILE A 131 16.02 3.39 0.94
CA ILE A 131 17.44 3.12 1.18
C ILE A 131 17.77 1.66 0.88
N TYR A 132 16.94 0.73 1.35
CA TYR A 132 17.12 -0.70 1.11
C TYR A 132 17.08 -1.04 -0.37
N HIS A 133 16.14 -0.45 -1.12
CA HIS A 133 16.01 -0.65 -2.57
C HIS A 133 17.23 -0.08 -3.34
N SER A 134 17.75 1.05 -2.89
CA SER A 134 18.88 1.73 -3.56
C SER A 134 20.25 1.11 -3.23
N ALA A 135 20.32 0.26 -2.19
CA ALA A 135 21.55 -0.41 -1.79
C ALA A 135 21.90 -1.54 -2.78
N LYS A 136 23.09 -1.46 -3.40
CA LYS A 136 23.62 -2.57 -4.21
C LYS A 136 23.96 -3.75 -3.30
N GLY A 137 23.52 -4.94 -3.69
CA GLY A 137 23.76 -6.17 -2.93
C GLY A 137 25.25 -6.36 -2.59
N GLY A 138 25.56 -6.41 -1.28
CA GLY A 138 26.88 -6.77 -0.77
C GLY A 138 27.55 -5.75 0.16
N SER A 139 27.04 -4.51 0.25
CA SER A 139 27.47 -3.56 1.28
C SER A 139 26.36 -3.37 2.29
N LEU A 140 26.55 -3.90 3.50
CA LEU A 140 25.85 -3.38 4.68
C LEU A 140 26.29 -1.92 4.87
N PRO A 141 25.41 -1.03 5.36
CA PRO A 141 25.83 0.27 5.87
C PRO A 141 26.85 0.13 7.01
#